data_AF-A0A392P553-F1
#
_entry.id   AF-A0A392P553-F1
#
_cell.length_a   1.000
_cell.length_b   1.000
_cell.length_c   1.000
_cell.angle_alpha   90.00
_cell.angle_beta   90.00
_cell.angle_gamma   90.00
#
_symmetry.space_group_name_H-M   'P 1'
#
loop_
_entity.id
_entity.type
_entity.pdbx_description
1 polymer ?
#
loop_
_entity_poly.entity_id
_entity_poly.type
_entity_poly.pdbx_seq_one_letter_code
_entity_poly.pdbx_strand_id
1 'polypeptide(L)'
;MLGKGIFPSINSCNILINSFCRVGKVNDALQFLRDMIHRGLTPDIVTYNSLINGLCKIGRVQEALNLFNGLQAEGIRPDAVTYNTLIS
;
A
#
# COMPACT_ATOMS: atom_id res chain seq x y z
N MET A 1 -5.23 16.87 10.11
CA MET A 1 -6.27 17.71 9.47
C MET A 1 -7.15 16.83 8.59
N LEU A 2 -8.39 16.54 9.01
CA LEU A 2 -9.44 16.05 8.12
C LEU A 2 -10.76 16.70 8.58
N GLY A 3 -10.85 18.01 8.34
CA GLY A 3 -12.07 18.78 8.48
C GLY A 3 -12.64 19.03 7.08
N LYS A 4 -13.92 18.65 6.91
CA LYS A 4 -14.76 18.66 5.69
C LYS A 4 -14.90 17.29 5.03
N GLY A 5 -16.13 16.80 5.03
CA GLY A 5 -16.58 15.46 4.65
C GLY A 5 -16.46 15.11 3.17
N ILE A 6 -15.25 15.22 2.62
CA ILE A 6 -14.89 14.52 1.39
C ILE A 6 -14.42 13.14 1.82
N PHE A 7 -15.20 12.11 1.51
CA PHE A 7 -14.74 10.74 1.65
C PHE A 7 -13.59 10.57 0.64
N PRO A 8 -12.34 10.35 1.08
CA PRO A 8 -11.24 10.24 0.14
C PRO A 8 -11.51 9.06 -0.79
N SER A 9 -11.44 9.30 -2.09
CA SER A 9 -11.53 8.23 -3.08
C SER A 9 -10.34 7.28 -2.93
N ILE A 10 -10.49 6.03 -3.35
CA ILE A 10 -9.38 5.06 -3.34
C ILE A 10 -8.15 5.58 -4.11
N ASN A 11 -8.36 6.32 -5.20
CA ASN A 11 -7.29 6.97 -5.96
C ASN A 11 -6.54 8.02 -5.13
N SER A 12 -7.26 8.84 -4.37
CA SER A 12 -6.65 9.83 -3.47
C SER A 12 -5.83 9.15 -2.37
N CYS A 13 -6.33 8.04 -1.83
CA CYS A 13 -5.63 7.22 -0.85
C CYS A 13 -4.36 6.59 -1.43
N ASN A 14 -4.41 6.07 -2.67
CA ASN A 14 -3.25 5.52 -3.38
C ASN A 14 -2.15 6.57 -3.57
N ILE A 15 -2.52 7.80 -3.90
CA ILE A 15 -1.57 8.93 -4.00
C ILE A 15 -0.88 9.17 -2.65
N LEU A 16 -1.63 9.18 -1.54
CA LEU A 16 -1.08 9.40 -0.21
C LEU A 16 -0.13 8.27 0.21
N ILE A 17 -0.53 7.01 0.02
CA ILE A 17 0.34 5.85 0.32
C ILE A 17 1.63 5.91 -0.50
N ASN A 18 1.53 6.12 -1.81
CA ASN A 18 2.71 6.23 -2.66
C ASN A 18 3.59 7.42 -2.22
N SER A 19 3.00 8.55 -1.86
CA SER A 19 3.75 9.72 -1.36
C SER A 19 4.51 9.38 -0.08
N PHE A 20 3.86 8.76 0.92
CA PHE A 20 4.51 8.31 2.15
C PHE A 20 5.67 7.34 1.87
N CYS A 21 5.47 6.34 1.00
CA CYS A 21 6.51 5.40 0.61
C CYS A 21 7.71 6.10 -0.06
N ARG A 22 7.47 7.07 -0.95
CA ARG A 22 8.54 7.80 -1.63
C ARG A 22 9.41 8.64 -0.72
N VAL A 23 8.87 9.14 0.39
CA VAL A 23 9.62 9.92 1.39
C VAL A 23 10.16 9.06 2.54
N GLY A 24 10.14 7.73 2.40
CA GLY A 24 10.64 6.78 3.40
C GLY A 24 9.74 6.61 4.63
N LYS A 25 8.56 7.24 4.65
CA LYS A 25 7.56 7.14 5.73
C LYS A 25 6.67 5.92 5.58
N VAL A 26 7.28 4.75 5.40
CA VAL A 26 6.56 3.50 5.11
C VAL A 26 5.66 3.07 6.28
N ASN A 27 6.05 3.36 7.52
CA ASN A 27 5.20 3.09 8.69
C ASN A 27 3.91 3.91 8.68
N ASP A 28 3.98 5.19 8.30
CA ASP A 28 2.82 6.06 8.16
C ASP A 28 1.91 5.54 7.02
N ALA A 29 2.52 5.05 5.93
CA ALA A 29 1.78 4.42 4.83
C ALA A 29 1.02 3.15 5.28
N LEU A 30 1.66 2.29 6.07
CA LEU A 30 1.04 1.08 6.63
C LEU A 30 -0.07 1.41 7.64
N GLN A 31 0.11 2.44 8.45
CA GLN A 31 -0.94 2.93 9.34
C GLN A 31 -2.13 3.46 8.54
N PHE A 32 -1.87 4.24 7.50
CA PHE A 32 -2.91 4.78 6.63
C PHE A 32 -3.67 3.66 5.89
N LEU A 33 -3.00 2.59 5.46
CA LEU A 33 -3.65 1.40 4.90
C LEU A 33 -4.66 0.80 5.90
N ARG A 34 -4.27 0.64 7.17
CA ARG A 34 -5.17 0.12 8.21
C ARG A 34 -6.38 1.05 8.41
N ASP A 35 -6.16 2.36 8.41
CA ASP A 35 -7.24 3.34 8.54
C ASP A 35 -8.20 3.29 7.35
N MET A 36 -7.71 3.08 6.12
CA MET A 36 -8.55 2.88 4.94
C MET A 36 -9.47 1.68 5.10
N ILE A 37 -8.90 0.52 5.47
CA ILE A 37 -9.64 -0.72 5.68
C ILE A 37 -10.68 -0.55 6.79
N HIS A 38 -10.30 0.07 7.91
CA HIS A 38 -11.20 0.32 9.03
C HIS A 38 -12.38 1.24 8.67
N ARG A 39 -12.18 2.14 7.69
CA ARG A 39 -13.23 3.01 7.14
C ARG A 39 -14.09 2.33 6.06
N GLY A 40 -13.86 1.05 5.77
CA GLY A 40 -14.59 0.29 4.76
C GLY A 40 -14.15 0.55 3.32
N LEU A 41 -12.98 1.18 3.12
CA LEU A 41 -12.36 1.27 1.79
C LEU A 41 -11.65 -0.04 1.48
N THR A 42 -11.74 -0.49 0.24
CA THR A 42 -11.03 -1.68 -0.26
C THR A 42 -9.76 -1.24 -0.97
N PRO A 43 -8.57 -1.50 -0.41
CA PRO A 43 -7.30 -1.28 -1.10
C PRO A 43 -7.23 -2.09 -2.40
N ASP A 44 -6.60 -1.53 -3.43
CA ASP A 44 -6.41 -2.21 -4.71
C ASP A 44 -4.94 -2.63 -4.89
N ILE A 45 -4.66 -3.30 -6.01
CA ILE A 45 -3.31 -3.76 -6.33
C ILE A 45 -2.29 -2.61 -6.38
N VAL A 46 -2.72 -1.39 -6.75
CA VAL A 46 -1.85 -0.20 -6.79
C VAL A 46 -1.47 0.23 -5.37
N THR A 47 -2.41 0.16 -4.42
CA THR A 47 -2.14 0.41 -3.00
C THR A 47 -1.03 -0.51 -2.49
N TYR A 48 -1.19 -1.81 -2.71
CA TYR A 48 -0.26 -2.82 -2.20
C TYR A 48 1.10 -2.78 -2.91
N ASN A 49 1.12 -2.59 -4.23
CA ASN A 49 2.37 -2.42 -4.98
C ASN A 49 3.20 -1.24 -4.45
N SER A 50 2.54 -0.12 -4.09
CA SER A 50 3.21 1.04 -3.51
C SER A 50 3.88 0.71 -2.16
N LEU A 51 3.18 -0.04 -1.29
CA LEU A 51 3.70 -0.45 0.02
C LEU A 51 4.83 -1.47 -0.10
N ILE A 52 4.67 -2.48 -0.97
CA ILE A 52 5.69 -3.49 -1.27
C ILE A 52 6.96 -2.79 -1.73
N ASN A 53 6.85 -1.86 -2.70
CA ASN A 53 7.98 -1.07 -3.19
C ASN A 53 8.64 -0.24 -2.09
N GLY A 54 7.82 0.44 -1.28
CA GLY A 54 8.32 1.22 -0.14
C GLY A 54 9.11 0.36 0.85
N LEU A 55 8.59 -0.81 1.20
CA LEU A 55 9.22 -1.76 2.12
C LEU A 55 10.53 -2.33 1.55
N CYS A 56 10.55 -2.73 0.27
CA CYS A 56 11.78 -3.18 -0.41
C CYS A 56 12.86 -2.10 -0.35
N LYS A 57 12.51 -0.84 -0.69
CA LYS A 57 13.45 0.30 -0.71
C LYS A 57 14.08 0.61 0.65
N ILE A 58 13.41 0.31 1.75
CA ILE A 58 13.94 0.51 3.10
C ILE A 58 14.51 -0.78 3.71
N GLY A 59 14.70 -1.84 2.90
CA GLY A 59 15.30 -3.10 3.31
C GLY A 59 14.39 -4.03 4.12
N ARG A 60 13.10 -3.71 4.27
CA ARG A 60 12.12 -4.52 5.03
C ARG A 60 11.45 -5.56 4.13
N VAL A 61 12.28 -6.34 3.43
CA VAL A 61 11.85 -7.29 2.39
C VAL A 61 10.90 -8.36 2.93
N GLN A 62 11.12 -8.86 4.15
CA GLN A 62 10.23 -9.87 4.74
C GLN A 62 8.79 -9.36 4.91
N GLU A 63 8.61 -8.08 5.25
CA GLU A 63 7.28 -7.49 5.35
C GLU A 63 6.65 -7.25 3.99
N ALA A 64 7.47 -6.91 2.98
CA ALA A 64 7.01 -6.81 1.59
C ALA A 64 6.47 -8.16 1.08
N LEU A 65 7.18 -9.26 1.38
CA LEU A 65 6.75 -10.63 1.06
C LEU A 65 5.48 -11.03 1.81
N ASN A 66 5.33 -10.62 3.07
CA ASN A 66 4.12 -10.89 3.83
C ASN A 66 2.90 -10.18 3.21
N LEU A 67 3.04 -8.92 2.77
CA LEU A 67 1.98 -8.23 2.02
C LEU A 67 1.67 -8.92 0.69
N PHE A 68 2.69 -9.33 -0.06
CA PHE A 68 2.51 -10.08 -1.31
C PHE A 68 1.74 -11.39 -1.12
N ASN A 69 2.04 -12.14 -0.05
CA ASN A 69 1.31 -13.36 0.28
C ASN A 69 -0.13 -13.07 0.70
N GLY A 70 -0.35 -11.96 1.42
CA GLY A 70 -1.68 -11.49 1.81
C GLY A 70 -2.58 -11.19 0.60
N LEU A 71 -2.04 -10.58 -0.46
CA LEU A 71 -2.77 -10.32 -1.71
C LEU A 71 -3.41 -11.57 -2.28
N GLN A 72 -2.64 -12.65 -2.37
CA GLN A 72 -3.10 -13.92 -2.93
C GLN A 72 -4.18 -14.56 -2.05
N ALA A 73 -4.04 -14.45 -0.72
CA ALA A 73 -5.05 -14.94 0.22
C ALA A 73 -6.38 -14.17 0.13
N GLU A 74 -6.32 -12.87 -0.18
CA GLU A 74 -7.51 -12.02 -0.42
C GLU A 74 -8.08 -12.16 -1.84
N GLY A 75 -7.48 -12.99 -2.70
CA GLY A 75 -7.91 -13.17 -4.10
C GLY A 75 -7.54 -11.99 -5.02
N ILE A 76 -6.71 -11.06 -4.55
CA ILE A 76 -6.18 -9.96 -5.35
C ILE A 76 -5.02 -10.50 -6.17
N ARG A 77 -5.16 -10.47 -7.49
CA ARG A 77 -4.15 -11.00 -8.41
C ARG A 77 -2.94 -10.05 -8.49
N PRO A 78 -1.73 -10.49 -8.13
CA PRO A 78 -0.52 -9.72 -8.38
C PRO A 78 -0.30 -9.45 -9.87
N ASP A 79 0.22 -8.28 -10.20
CA ASP A 79 0.51 -7.86 -11.57
C ASP A 79 2.01 -7.82 -11.86
N ALA A 80 2.39 -7.47 -13.10
CA ALA A 80 3.79 -7.36 -13.48
C ALA A 80 4.56 -6.37 -12.60
N VAL A 81 3.91 -5.30 -12.12
CA VAL A 81 4.54 -4.32 -11.22
C VAL A 81 4.85 -4.97 -9.88
N THR A 82 3.95 -5.81 -9.34
CA THR A 82 4.19 -6.53 -8.09
C THR A 82 5.45 -7.40 -8.18
N TYR A 83 5.55 -8.24 -9.22
CA TYR A 83 6.68 -9.15 -9.39
C TYR A 83 7.99 -8.39 -9.64
N ASN A 84 7.97 -7.37 -10.51
CA ASN A 84 9.15 -6.55 -10.78
C ASN A 84 9.66 -5.85 -9.51
N THR A 85 8.75 -5.39 -8.65
CA THR A 85 9.09 -4.72 -7.39
C THR A 85 9.80 -5.64 -6.39
N LEU A 86 9.46 -6.93 -6.38
CA LEU A 86 10.07 -7.92 -5.46
C LEU A 86 11.42 -8.45 -5.95
N ILE A 87 11.67 -8.42 -7.26
CA ILE A 87 12.92 -8.90 -7.88
C ILE A 87 13.98 -7.79 -7.95
N SER A 88 13.54 -6.53 -7.94
CA SER A 88 14.36 -5.31 -8.04
C SER A 88 15.36 -5.10 -6.91
#